data_AF-A0A496SW76-F1
#
_entry.id   AF-A0A496SW76-F1
#
_cell.length_a   1.000
_cell.length_b   1.000
_cell.length_c   1.000
_cell.angle_alpha   90.00
_cell.angle_beta   90.00
_cell.angle_gamma   90.00
#
_symmetry.space_group_name_H-M   'P 1'
#
loop_
_entity.id
_entity.type
_entity.pdbx_description
1 polymer ?
#
loop_
_entity_poly.entity_id
_entity_poly.type
_entity_poly.pdbx_seq_one_letter_code
_entity_poly.pdbx_strand_id
1 'polypeptide(L)'
;MDVEEWIRKNVKCCACGGSLRKSEHINGVMLERKAKWENNTWGNVIAGVSGYAIAIVCDECVKKRVEPKYAVEWDDDKREVRYHPIEQLEPMTDKEKSLLEMLQESMVGRALAG
;
A
#
# COMPACT_ATOMS: atom_id res chain seq x y z
N MET A 1 14.51 -15.86 0.53
CA MET A 1 14.55 -14.41 0.25
C MET A 1 13.44 -13.79 1.05
N ASP A 2 13.79 -12.81 1.88
CA ASP A 2 12.83 -12.10 2.72
C ASP A 2 11.86 -11.25 1.86
N VAL A 3 10.65 -11.00 2.36
CA VAL A 3 9.62 -10.21 1.65
C VAL A 3 10.14 -8.79 1.41
N GLU A 4 10.73 -8.15 2.41
CA GLU A 4 11.24 -6.78 2.26
C GLU A 4 12.39 -6.73 1.26
N GLU A 5 13.31 -7.69 1.35
CA GLU A 5 14.42 -7.81 0.39
C GLU A 5 13.90 -7.94 -1.05
N TRP A 6 12.87 -8.77 -1.27
CA TRP A 6 12.25 -8.90 -2.59
C TRP A 6 11.60 -7.59 -3.05
N ILE A 7 10.87 -6.89 -2.17
CA ILE A 7 10.24 -5.60 -2.49
C ILE A 7 11.31 -4.59 -2.90
N ARG A 8 12.39 -4.43 -2.11
CA ARG A 8 13.48 -3.48 -2.43
C ARG A 8 14.13 -3.77 -3.78
N LYS A 9 14.18 -5.04 -4.16
CA LYS A 9 14.81 -5.49 -5.41
C LYS A 9 13.92 -5.31 -6.64
N ASN A 10 12.61 -5.54 -6.51
CA ASN A 10 11.70 -5.72 -7.64
C ASN A 10 10.64 -4.62 -7.78
N VAL A 11 10.28 -3.94 -6.68
CA VAL A 11 9.29 -2.86 -6.69
C VAL A 11 9.97 -1.51 -6.88
N LYS A 12 9.34 -0.66 -7.70
CA LYS A 12 9.69 0.73 -7.93
C LYS A 12 8.77 1.62 -7.12
N CYS A 13 9.29 2.78 -6.72
CA CYS A 13 8.50 3.80 -6.03
C CYS A 13 7.29 4.19 -6.88
N CYS A 14 6.09 4.02 -6.32
CA CYS A 14 4.81 4.35 -6.95
C CYS A 14 4.60 5.86 -7.20
N ALA A 15 5.45 6.73 -6.63
CA ALA A 15 5.39 8.18 -6.85
C ALA A 15 6.37 8.66 -7.94
N CYS A 16 7.64 8.24 -7.86
CA CYS A 16 8.70 8.75 -8.75
C CYS A 16 9.26 7.72 -9.74
N GLY A 17 8.87 6.45 -9.66
CA GLY A 17 9.41 5.35 -10.48
C GLY A 17 10.84 4.90 -10.11
N GLY A 18 11.44 5.52 -9.09
CA GLY A 18 12.80 5.21 -8.62
C GLY A 18 12.92 3.86 -7.92
N SER A 19 14.16 3.36 -7.78
CA SER A 19 14.46 2.11 -7.08
C SER A 19 14.28 2.24 -5.56
N LEU A 20 13.81 1.18 -4.91
CA LEU A 20 13.67 1.08 -3.45
C LEU A 20 14.92 0.48 -2.76
N ARG A 21 15.95 0.09 -3.52
CA ARG A 21 17.15 -0.59 -2.98
C ARG A 21 17.89 0.17 -1.89
N LYS A 22 17.83 1.50 -1.94
CA LYS A 22 18.48 2.40 -0.96
C LYS A 22 17.51 2.98 0.06
N SER A 23 16.22 2.64 -0.03
CA SER A 23 15.29 3.04 1.02
C SER A 23 15.64 2.30 2.30
N GLU A 24 15.49 2.97 3.43
CA GLU A 24 15.63 2.45 4.78
C GLU A 24 14.35 1.68 5.17
N HIS A 25 13.19 2.20 4.78
CA HIS A 25 11.89 1.61 5.11
C HIS A 25 11.13 1.11 3.87
N ILE A 26 10.16 0.22 4.07
CA ILE A 26 9.12 -0.10 3.09
C ILE A 26 7.89 0.73 3.42
N ASN A 27 7.76 1.89 2.79
CA ASN A 27 6.66 2.80 3.09
C ASN A 27 5.43 2.42 2.27
N GLY A 28 4.54 1.63 2.86
CA GLY A 28 3.22 1.33 2.30
C GLY A 28 2.22 2.46 2.57
N VAL A 29 1.56 2.94 1.51
CA VAL A 29 0.50 3.93 1.58
C VAL A 29 -0.80 3.28 1.13
N MET A 30 -1.78 3.20 2.03
CA MET A 30 -3.13 2.79 1.69
C MET A 30 -3.80 3.89 0.87
N LEU A 31 -4.35 3.51 -0.29
CA LEU A 31 -5.05 4.42 -1.18
C LEU A 31 -6.54 4.30 -0.91
N GLU A 32 -7.27 5.41 -0.99
CA GLU A 32 -8.75 5.42 -0.98
C GLU A 32 -9.34 4.92 -2.31
N ARG A 33 -8.82 3.79 -2.78
CA ARG A 33 -9.12 3.15 -4.07
C ARG A 33 -9.26 1.65 -3.87
N LYS A 34 -10.17 1.02 -4.61
CA LYS A 34 -10.38 -0.43 -4.57
C LYS A 34 -9.33 -1.17 -5.38
N ALA A 35 -8.84 -2.26 -4.82
CA ALA A 35 -8.05 -3.26 -5.51
C ALA A 35 -9.00 -4.36 -6.00
N LYS A 36 -9.18 -4.50 -7.32
CA LYS A 36 -10.05 -5.54 -7.91
C LYS A 36 -9.33 -6.87 -8.14
N TRP A 37 -8.03 -6.92 -7.84
CA TRP A 37 -7.21 -8.10 -8.03
C TRP A 37 -7.26 -9.01 -6.78
N GLU A 38 -7.21 -10.32 -7.00
CA GLU A 38 -7.41 -11.33 -5.95
C GLU A 38 -6.29 -11.31 -4.88
N ASN A 39 -5.06 -10.95 -5.27
CA ASN A 39 -3.87 -11.12 -4.43
C ASN A 39 -3.17 -9.81 -4.06
N ASN A 40 -2.77 -9.68 -2.79
CA ASN A 40 -1.98 -8.58 -2.24
C ASN A 40 -2.69 -7.23 -2.15
N THR A 41 -3.66 -7.17 -1.23
CA THR A 41 -3.85 -5.97 -0.43
C THR A 41 -3.04 -6.14 0.85
N TRP A 42 -1.88 -5.49 0.96
CA TRP A 42 -1.16 -5.33 2.24
C TRP A 42 -2.06 -4.75 3.37
N GLY A 43 -3.24 -4.22 3.02
CA GLY A 43 -4.34 -3.89 3.93
C GLY A 43 -4.82 -5.07 4.77
N ASN A 44 -4.61 -6.30 4.31
CA ASN A 44 -4.92 -7.53 5.05
C ASN A 44 -4.10 -7.68 6.34
N VAL A 45 -2.85 -7.22 6.35
CA VAL A 45 -1.93 -7.48 7.47
C VAL A 45 -1.98 -6.37 8.52
N ILE A 46 -2.18 -5.10 8.12
CA ILE A 46 -2.13 -3.94 9.03
C ILE A 46 -3.53 -3.43 9.41
N ALA A 47 -4.50 -3.46 8.49
CA ALA A 47 -5.84 -2.90 8.72
C ALA A 47 -6.91 -3.98 9.00
N GLY A 48 -6.61 -5.27 8.78
CA GLY A 48 -7.61 -6.33 8.80
C GLY A 48 -8.70 -6.16 7.74
N VAL A 49 -8.45 -5.32 6.71
CA VAL A 49 -9.39 -5.04 5.63
C VAL A 49 -8.76 -5.39 4.28
N SER A 50 -9.44 -6.28 3.56
CA SER A 50 -9.11 -6.67 2.18
C SER A 50 -9.75 -5.73 1.16
N GLY A 51 -9.18 -5.66 -0.04
CA GLY A 51 -9.86 -5.05 -1.21
C GLY A 51 -9.49 -3.59 -1.48
N TYR A 52 -8.48 -3.03 -0.80
CA TYR A 52 -7.97 -1.68 -1.05
C TYR A 52 -6.56 -1.66 -1.64
N ALA A 53 -6.37 -0.74 -2.58
CA ALA A 53 -5.13 -0.57 -3.31
C ALA A 53 -4.05 0.06 -2.44
N ILE A 54 -2.80 -0.33 -2.66
CA ILE A 54 -1.64 0.18 -1.92
C ILE A 54 -0.59 0.68 -2.88
N ALA A 55 0.10 1.74 -2.49
CA ALA A 55 1.32 2.23 -3.12
C ALA A 55 2.52 1.96 -2.22
N ILE A 56 3.69 1.64 -2.80
CA ILE A 56 4.96 1.61 -2.07
C ILE A 56 5.81 2.78 -2.52
N VAL A 57 6.29 3.60 -1.58
CA VAL A 57 7.05 4.82 -1.86
C VAL A 57 8.42 4.81 -1.20
N CYS A 58 9.41 5.43 -1.85
CA CYS A 58 10.75 5.59 -1.26
C CYS A 58 10.74 6.67 -0.17
N ASP A 59 11.70 6.61 0.76
CA ASP A 59 11.78 7.56 1.89
C ASP A 59 11.89 9.02 1.43
N GLU A 60 12.55 9.27 0.29
CA GLU A 60 12.66 10.62 -0.26
C GLU A 60 11.29 11.17 -0.68
N CYS A 61 10.44 10.34 -1.30
CA CYS A 61 9.07 10.74 -1.67
C CYS A 61 8.21 10.93 -0.42
N VAL A 62 8.37 10.11 0.63
CA VAL A 62 7.71 10.32 1.93
C VAL A 62 8.12 11.66 2.54
N LYS A 63 9.43 11.93 2.63
CA LYS A 63 9.98 13.18 3.18
C LYS A 63 9.48 14.41 2.42
N LYS A 64 9.39 14.31 1.09
CA LYS A 64 8.90 15.39 0.22
C LYS A 64 7.38 15.43 0.06
N ARG A 65 6.64 14.49 0.67
CA ARG A 65 5.18 14.33 0.53
C ARG A 65 4.74 14.26 -0.93
N VAL A 66 5.47 13.53 -1.75
CA VAL A 66 5.10 13.31 -3.16
C VAL A 66 3.97 12.30 -3.20
N GLU A 67 2.85 12.68 -3.80
CA GLU A 67 1.70 11.80 -3.97
C GLU A 67 2.04 10.61 -4.90
N PRO A 68 1.65 9.38 -4.54
CA PRO A 68 1.73 8.24 -5.44
C PRO A 68 0.91 8.47 -6.71
N LYS A 69 1.37 7.91 -7.82
CA LYS A 69 0.67 7.90 -9.12
C LYS A 69 0.12 6.52 -9.45
N TYR A 70 0.68 5.48 -8.85
CA TYR A 70 0.36 4.09 -9.10
C TYR A 70 0.02 3.36 -7.81
N ALA A 71 -0.90 2.40 -7.89
CA ALA A 71 -0.95 1.27 -6.97
C ALA A 71 -0.03 0.16 -7.48
N VAL A 72 0.41 -0.70 -6.57
CA VAL A 72 1.24 -1.86 -6.89
C VAL A 72 0.49 -3.16 -6.60
N GLU A 73 0.61 -4.10 -7.52
CA GLU A 73 0.12 -5.48 -7.42
C GLU A 73 1.33 -6.41 -7.70
N TRP A 74 1.39 -7.54 -7.01
CA TRP A 74 2.24 -8.67 -7.39
C TRP A 74 1.51 -9.98 -7.10
N ASP A 75 1.87 -11.06 -7.77
CA ASP A 75 1.30 -12.38 -7.48
C ASP A 75 1.91 -13.00 -6.20
N ASP A 76 1.21 -13.97 -5.59
CA ASP A 76 1.66 -14.63 -4.36
C ASP A 76 3.02 -15.32 -4.52
N ASP A 77 3.29 -15.78 -5.75
CA ASP A 77 4.56 -16.40 -6.13
C ASP A 77 5.68 -15.39 -6.37
N LYS A 78 5.40 -14.08 -6.28
CA LYS A 78 6.34 -12.97 -6.46
C LYS A 78 7.11 -13.00 -7.79
N ARG A 79 6.44 -13.41 -8.87
CA ARG A 79 7.02 -13.53 -10.22
C ARG A 79 6.89 -12.25 -11.04
N GLU A 80 5.79 -11.52 -10.87
CA GLU A 80 5.50 -10.30 -11.64
C GLU A 80 5.09 -9.15 -10.71
N VAL A 81 5.48 -7.92 -11.07
CA VAL A 81 5.01 -6.69 -10.43
C VAL A 81 4.25 -5.86 -11.46
N ARG A 82 2.99 -5.52 -11.15
CA ARG A 82 2.13 -4.68 -11.96
C ARG A 82 1.88 -3.35 -11.27
N TYR A 83 1.76 -2.30 -12.07
CA TYR A 83 1.52 -0.93 -11.61
C TYR A 83 0.23 -0.43 -12.23
N HIS A 84 -0.72 -0.04 -11.39
CA HIS A 84 -2.03 0.44 -11.83
C HIS A 84 -2.15 1.93 -11.62
N PRO A 85 -2.41 2.75 -12.66
CA PRO A 85 -2.63 4.18 -12.49
C PRO A 85 -3.78 4.43 -11.51
N ILE A 86 -3.56 5.26 -10.49
CA ILE A 86 -4.54 5.51 -9.42
C ILE A 86 -5.84 6.10 -9.95
N GLU A 87 -5.75 6.92 -10.99
CA GLU A 87 -6.90 7.54 -11.66
C GLU A 87 -7.83 6.53 -12.36
N GLN A 88 -7.33 5.32 -12.65
CA GLN A 88 -8.09 4.25 -13.28
C GLN A 88 -8.72 3.29 -12.26
N LEU A 89 -8.40 3.46 -10.97
CA LEU A 89 -8.95 2.65 -9.90
C LEU A 89 -10.27 3.22 -9.39
N GLU A 90 -11.18 2.32 -9.02
CA GLU A 90 -12.47 2.71 -8.47
C GLU A 90 -12.26 3.37 -7.08
N PRO A 91 -12.83 4.55 -6.83
CA PRO A 91 -12.78 5.17 -5.52
C PRO A 91 -13.57 4.37 -4.48
N MET A 92 -13.12 4.44 -3.22
CA MET A 92 -13.97 4.05 -2.11
C MET A 92 -15.18 4.98 -2.02
N THR A 93 -16.33 4.40 -1.67
CA THR A 93 -17.52 5.14 -1.25
C THR A 93 -17.29 5.79 0.12
N ASP A 94 -18.03 6.86 0.42
CA ASP A 94 -17.93 7.53 1.73
C ASP A 94 -18.20 6.57 2.89
N LYS A 95 -19.14 5.63 2.70
CA LYS A 95 -19.43 4.58 3.69
C LYS A 95 -18.23 3.67 3.96
N GLU A 96 -17.50 3.28 2.91
CA GLU A 96 -16.28 2.46 3.03
C GLU A 96 -15.17 3.24 3.75
N LYS A 97 -15.02 4.54 3.47
CA LYS A 97 -14.05 5.41 4.16
C LYS A 97 -14.36 5.55 5.65
N SER A 98 -15.62 5.86 6.00
CA SER A 98 -16.01 5.97 7.41
C SER A 98 -15.83 4.66 8.18
N LEU A 99 -16.12 3.51 7.56
CA LEU A 99 -15.87 2.21 8.19
C LEU A 99 -14.38 1.99 8.47
N LEU A 100 -13.52 2.38 7.53
CA LEU A 100 -12.07 2.26 7.64
C LEU A 100 -11.51 3.14 8.77
N GLU A 101 -11.99 4.38 8.88
CA GLU A 101 -11.65 5.30 9.98
C GLU A 101 -12.04 4.71 11.34
N MET A 102 -13.29 4.22 11.47
CA MET A 102 -13.76 3.58 12.71
C MET A 102 -12.92 2.36 13.10
N LEU A 103 -12.52 1.53 12.12
CA LEU A 103 -11.66 0.37 12.36
C LEU A 103 -10.27 0.80 12.85
N GLN A 104 -9.67 1.81 12.24
CA GLN A 104 -8.38 2.36 12.66
C GLN A 104 -8.41 2.88 14.10
N GLU A 105 -9.45 3.64 14.47
CA GLU A 105 -9.62 4.14 15.83
C GLU A 105 -9.76 3.00 16.86
N SER A 106 -10.52 1.95 16.51
CA SER A 106 -10.72 0.79 17.39
C SER A 106 -9.45 -0.03 17.63
N MET A 107 -8.54 -0.09 16.64
CA MET A 107 -7.25 -0.76 16.75
C MET A 107 -6.25 0.03 17.61
N VAL A 108 -6.23 1.36 17.46
CA VAL A 108 -5.40 2.24 18.30
C VAL A 108 -5.85 2.19 19.77
N GLY A 109 -7.16 2.12 20.03
CA GLY A 109 -7.70 1.99 21.39
C GLY A 109 -7.28 0.71 22.12
N ARG A 110 -6.98 -0.38 21.39
CA ARG A 110 -6.46 -1.63 22.00
C ARG A 110 -4.95 -1.61 22.25
N ALA A 111 -4.18 -0.86 21.45
CA ALA A 111 -2.73 -0.75 21.61
C ALA A 111 -2.32 0.10 22.84
N LEU A 112 -3.21 0.94 23.36
CA LEU A 112 -2.96 1.77 24.55
C LEU A 112 -3.49 1.16 25.87
N ALA A 113 -4.13 -0.02 25.80
CA ALA A 113 -4.73 -0.70 26.94
C ALA A 113 -4.03 -2.02 27.32
N GLY A 114 -2.86 -2.29 26.72
CA GLY A 114 -2.05 -3.50 26.95
C GLY A 114 -0.64 -3.19 27.40
#